data_AF-A0A972EY22-F1
#
_entry.id   AF-A0A972EY22-F1
#
_cell.length_a   1.000
_cell.length_b   1.000
_cell.length_c   1.000
_cell.angle_alpha   90.00
_cell.angle_beta   90.00
_cell.angle_gamma   90.00
#
_symmetry.space_group_name_H-M   'P 1'
#
loop_
_entity.id
_entity.type
_entity.pdbx_description
1 polymer ?
#
loop_
_entity_poly.entity_id
_entity_poly.type
_entity_poly.pdbx_seq_one_letter_code
_entity_poly.pdbx_strand_id
1 'polypeptide(L)' 'PLGEFETRLKDFRAAAARDIPLVIYCSGYGCHDSRSLGEKLMADGYRTILIYEGGYPEWKDAGLPVDGANP' A
#
# COMPACT_ATOMS: atom_id res chain seq x y z
N PRO A 1 4.09 -3.90 15.25
CA PRO A 1 5.33 -4.70 15.11
C PRO A 1 5.19 -5.72 13.96
N LEU A 2 6.28 -6.28 13.42
CA LEU A 2 6.23 -7.17 12.23
C LEU A 2 5.25 -8.35 12.34
N GLY A 3 5.02 -8.91 13.54
CA GLY A 3 4.04 -9.98 13.73
C GLY A 3 2.58 -9.56 13.46
N GLU A 4 2.23 -8.29 13.70
CA GLU A 4 0.91 -7.75 13.37
C GLU A 4 0.75 -7.56 11.86
N PHE A 5 1.84 -7.23 11.15
CA PHE A 5 1.82 -7.04 9.71
C PHE A 5 1.42 -8.33 8.97
N GLU A 6 2.02 -9.46 9.33
CA GLU A 6 1.68 -10.75 8.69
C GLU A 6 0.23 -11.18 8.98
N THR A 7 -0.26 -10.90 10.19
CA THR A 7 -1.66 -11.17 10.55
C THR A 7 -2.61 -10.34 9.68
N ARG A 8 -2.36 -9.02 9.58
CA ARG A 8 -3.17 -8.11 8.76
C ARG A 8 -3.10 -8.44 7.27
N LEU A 9 -1.95 -8.91 6.78
CA LEU A 9 -1.78 -9.33 5.40
C LEU A 9 -2.59 -10.58 5.10
N LYS A 10 -2.67 -11.54 6.04
CA LYS A 10 -3.54 -12.71 5.91
C LYS A 10 -5.01 -12.31 5.83
N ASP A 11 -5.46 -11.40 6.69
CA ASP A 11 -6.85 -10.94 6.70
C ASP A 11 -7.20 -10.19 5.40
N PHE A 12 -6.28 -9.33 4.93
CA PHE A 12 -6.41 -8.67 3.63
C PHE A 12 -6.54 -9.70 2.49
N ARG A 13 -5.69 -10.72 2.46
CA ARG A 13 -5.75 -11.80 1.47
C ARG A 13 -7.05 -12.59 1.53
N ALA A 14 -7.70 -12.68 2.68
CA ALA A 14 -9.00 -13.34 2.80
C ALA A 14 -10.14 -12.46 2.24
N ALA A 15 -10.04 -11.14 2.39
CA ALA A 15 -11.09 -10.20 2.01
C ALA A 15 -10.98 -9.64 0.58
N ALA A 16 -9.76 -9.44 0.07
CA ALA A 16 -9.52 -8.78 -1.22
C ALA A 16 -9.45 -9.80 -2.38
N ALA A 17 -10.34 -9.66 -3.37
CA ALA A 17 -10.27 -10.43 -4.61
C ALA A 17 -8.99 -10.11 -5.40
N ARG A 18 -8.54 -11.01 -6.29
CA ARG A 18 -7.21 -10.91 -6.94
C ARG A 18 -7.22 -10.04 -8.20
N ASP A 19 -8.40 -9.77 -8.71
CA ASP A 19 -8.68 -8.98 -9.90
C ASP A 19 -9.00 -7.51 -9.60
N ILE A 20 -9.13 -7.12 -8.32
CA ILE A 20 -9.27 -5.71 -7.97
C ILE A 20 -7.93 -4.99 -8.14
N PRO A 21 -7.91 -3.79 -8.73
CA PRO A 21 -6.71 -2.96 -8.77
C PRO A 21 -6.29 -2.54 -7.36
N LEU A 22 -5.01 -2.69 -7.05
CA LEU A 22 -4.40 -2.25 -5.81
C LEU A 22 -3.46 -1.08 -6.08
N VAL A 23 -3.64 0.01 -5.34
CA VAL A 23 -2.68 1.12 -5.28
C VAL A 23 -1.97 1.07 -3.94
N ILE A 24 -0.65 0.93 -3.98
CA ILE A 24 0.21 0.79 -2.80
C ILE A 24 1.12 2.01 -2.72
N TYR A 25 1.26 2.57 -1.52
CA TYR A 25 2.10 3.73 -1.26
C TYR A 25 2.85 3.59 0.06
N CYS A 26 3.94 4.35 0.21
CA CYS A 26 4.71 4.45 1.45
C CYS A 26 5.00 5.93 1.76
N SER A 27 6.06 6.22 2.51
CA SER A 27 6.54 7.55 2.90
C SER A 27 7.28 8.31 1.79
N GLY A 28 7.11 7.93 0.52
CA GLY A 28 7.65 8.63 -0.65
C GLY A 28 8.78 7.88 -1.38
N TYR A 29 9.44 8.58 -2.31
CA TYR A 29 10.36 8.02 -3.31
C TYR A 29 11.54 7.18 -2.75
N GLY A 30 11.94 7.43 -1.50
CA GLY A 30 13.02 6.69 -0.84
C GLY A 30 12.58 5.43 -0.08
N CYS A 31 11.28 5.17 0.03
CA CYS A 31 10.78 3.99 0.72
C CYS A 31 10.62 2.81 -0.24
N HIS A 32 11.22 1.68 0.11
CA HIS A 32 11.14 0.45 -0.69
C HIS A 32 9.99 -0.48 -0.27
N ASP A 33 9.35 -0.21 0.86
CA ASP A 33 8.33 -1.11 1.43
C ASP A 33 7.13 -1.29 0.51
N SER A 34 6.68 -0.23 -0.17
CA SER A 34 5.56 -0.30 -1.14
C SER A 34 5.90 -1.23 -2.31
N ARG A 35 7.16 -1.22 -2.77
CA ARG A 35 7.65 -2.10 -3.82
C ARG A 35 7.74 -3.54 -3.35
N SER A 36 8.36 -3.79 -2.20
CA SER A 36 8.47 -5.14 -1.63
C SER A 36 7.11 -5.75 -1.31
N LEU A 37 6.14 -4.95 -0.85
CA LEU A 37 4.76 -5.42 -0.68
C LEU A 37 4.08 -5.72 -2.01
N GLY A 38 4.26 -4.87 -3.02
CA GLY A 38 3.75 -5.11 -4.36
C GLY A 38 4.26 -6.42 -4.97
N GLU A 39 5.55 -6.70 -4.87
CA GLU A 39 6.17 -7.95 -5.32
C GLU A 39 5.56 -9.18 -4.64
N LYS A 40 5.36 -9.13 -3.31
CA LYS A 40 4.70 -10.20 -2.56
C LYS A 40 3.26 -10.43 -3.03
N LEU A 41 2.49 -9.37 -3.22
CA LEU A 41 1.10 -9.47 -3.66
C LEU A 41 0.99 -9.96 -5.12
N MET A 42 1.92 -9.57 -6.01
CA MET A 42 1.99 -10.14 -7.36
C MET A 42 2.27 -11.64 -7.31
N ALA A 43 3.21 -12.08 -6.46
CA ALA A 43 3.50 -13.49 -6.26
C ALA A 43 2.29 -14.28 -5.69
N ASP A 44 1.43 -13.61 -4.91
CA ASP A 44 0.17 -14.17 -4.39
C ASP A 44 -0.99 -14.18 -5.40
N GLY A 45 -0.75 -13.71 -6.63
CA GLY A 45 -1.71 -13.77 -7.74
C GLY A 45 -2.60 -12.53 -7.92
N TYR A 46 -2.31 -11.43 -7.23
CA TYR A 46 -2.95 -10.14 -7.53
C TYR A 46 -2.48 -9.61 -8.88
N ARG A 47 -3.44 -9.23 -9.74
CA ARG A 47 -3.18 -9.02 -11.18
C ARG A 47 -2.81 -7.60 -11.54
N THR A 48 -3.30 -6.63 -10.79
CA THR A 48 -3.14 -5.21 -11.11
C THR A 48 -2.67 -4.47 -9.87
N ILE A 49 -1.37 -4.18 -9.84
CA ILE A 49 -0.71 -3.48 -8.75
C ILE A 49 -0.05 -2.23 -9.30
N LEU A 50 -0.39 -1.08 -8.71
CA LEU A 50 0.15 0.22 -9.01
C LEU A 50 0.88 0.73 -7.77
N ILE A 51 2.10 1.21 -7.95
CA ILE A 51 2.87 1.84 -6.88
C ILE A 51 2.79 3.35 -7.08
N TYR A 52 2.34 4.05 -6.05
CA TYR A 52 2.41 5.50 -5.99
C TYR A 52 3.71 5.91 -5.30
N GLU A 53 4.75 6.19 -6.10
CA GLU A 53 6.11 6.41 -5.60
C GLU A 53 6.25 7.68 -4.77
N GLY A 54 5.53 8.76 -5.12
CA GLY A 54 5.53 9.99 -4.32
C GLY A 54 4.92 9.84 -2.93
N GLY A 55 4.09 8.82 -2.74
CA GLY A 55 3.63 8.38 -1.44
C GLY A 55 2.80 9.42 -0.69
N TYR A 56 2.73 9.25 0.62
CA TYR A 56 2.01 10.18 1.50
C TYR A 56 2.52 11.63 1.42
N PRO A 57 3.83 11.91 1.35
CA PRO A 57 4.31 13.29 1.25
C PRO A 57 3.80 14.01 -0.01
N GLU A 58 3.90 13.40 -1.18
CA GLU A 58 3.44 14.03 -2.44
C GLU A 58 1.91 14.25 -2.44
N TRP A 59 1.15 13.30 -1.87
CA TRP A 59 -0.30 13.46 -1.68
C TRP A 59 -0.63 14.69 -0.81
N LYS A 60 0.09 14.84 0.30
CA LYS A 60 -0.10 15.95 1.23
C LYS A 60 0.32 17.28 0.61
N ASP A 61 1.46 17.33 -0.07
CA ASP A 61 1.99 18.54 -0.71
C ASP A 61 1.10 19.01 -1.86
N ALA A 62 0.37 18.10 -2.50
CA ALA A 62 -0.67 18.42 -3.47
C ALA A 62 -1.96 19.02 -2.85
N GLY A 63 -2.03 19.13 -1.51
CA GLY A 63 -3.19 19.67 -0.80
C GLY A 63 -4.43 18.78 -0.85
N LEU A 64 -4.26 17.48 -1.10
CA LEU A 64 -5.36 16.52 -1.18
C LEU A 64 -5.88 16.14 0.21
N PRO A 65 -7.16 15.76 0.35
CA PRO A 65 -7.73 15.38 1.64
C PRO A 65 -7.01 14.20 2.29
N VAL A 66 -6.83 14.28 3.60
CA VAL A 66 -6.28 13.19 4.43
C VAL A 66 -7.23 12.98 5.61
N ASP A 67 -7.79 11.78 5.72
CA ASP A 67 -8.58 11.40 6.89
C ASP A 67 -7.68 11.21 8.12
N GLY A 68 -8.13 11.71 9.27
CA GLY A 68 -7.39 11.59 10.53
C GLY A 68 -6.21 12.55 10.67
N ALA A 69 -6.07 13.55 9.78
CA ALA A 69 -5.26 14.72 10.05
C ALA A 69 -5.87 15.48 11.24
N ASN A 70 -5.42 15.14 12.44
CA ASN A 70 -5.64 16.00 13.60
C ASN A 70 -4.95 17.34 13.30
N PRO A 71 -5.61 18.49 13.49
CA PRO A 71 -4.96 19.80 13.39
C PRO A 71 -3.77 19.92 14.35
#